data_AF-A0A3G9FYZ5-F1
#
_entry.id   AF-A0A3G9FYZ5-F1
#
_cell.length_a   1.000
_cell.length_b   1.000
_cell.length_c   1.000
_cell.angle_alpha   90.00
_cell.angle_beta   90.00
_cell.angle_gamma   90.00
#
_symmetry.space_group_name_H-M   'P 1'
#
loop_
_entity.id
_entity.type
_entity.pdbx_description
1 polymer ?
#
loop_
_entity_poly.entity_id
_entity_poly.type
_entity_poly.pdbx_seq_one_letter_code
_entity_poly.pdbx_strand_id
1 'polypeptide(L)'
;MHRSVYMLMLTGAVALSLIGMTAAPVQAQTSLVLKAQVTDGDGRITLGDLFDNAGAASDVVVGTRVGPSAVLDAGQVQARARQAGQSWPNPQGLRRIIVSAGADGTTSTQARAEAGRTKDVLVFTRTLSAGEVVAAADIAWQPVQAHLAGGSLISDPETAIGKTVRVPVREGGVVRPGDLTAPMVIRRAEMVKVTFEMNGVSLSMTGPAQKDGAIGDLIMVQNPASKKLIEAVVTGPGSAAVGETAQSLRNRALYSSR
;
A
#
# COMPACT_ATOMS: atom_id res chain seq x y z
N MET A 1 7.15 -87.16 64.08
CA MET A 1 6.50 -86.15 64.95
C MET A 1 7.55 -85.16 65.42
N HIS A 2 7.26 -83.87 65.25
CA HIS A 2 7.78 -82.71 65.97
C HIS A 2 9.18 -82.13 65.68
N ARG A 3 9.14 -81.03 64.90
CA ARG A 3 9.78 -79.71 65.12
C ARG A 3 11.31 -79.63 65.02
N SER A 4 11.97 -78.58 64.55
CA SER A 4 11.68 -77.37 63.78
C SER A 4 13.05 -76.65 63.64
N VAL A 5 13.15 -75.72 62.68
CA VAL A 5 14.03 -74.53 62.65
C VAL A 5 15.48 -74.69 62.13
N TYR A 6 15.62 -74.45 60.83
CA TYR A 6 16.54 -73.51 60.16
C TYR A 6 17.84 -73.05 60.86
N MET A 7 18.96 -73.63 60.40
CA MET A 7 20.07 -72.97 59.67
C MET A 7 20.25 -71.45 59.86
N LEU A 8 21.29 -71.05 60.61
CA LEU A 8 21.85 -69.69 60.60
C LEU A 8 23.39 -69.77 60.57
N MET A 9 23.94 -69.93 59.37
CA MET A 9 25.37 -69.78 59.08
C MET A 9 25.63 -68.32 58.72
N LEU A 10 26.57 -67.72 59.43
CA LEU A 10 26.98 -66.33 59.37
C LEU A 10 27.74 -66.04 58.05
N THR A 11 27.05 -65.54 57.03
CA THR A 11 27.65 -64.87 55.86
C THR A 11 27.86 -63.39 56.23
N GLY A 12 28.97 -62.70 55.96
CA GLY A 12 29.76 -62.72 54.74
C GLY A 12 29.44 -61.45 53.92
N ALA A 13 30.50 -60.71 53.58
CA ALA A 13 30.59 -59.69 52.52
C ALA A 13 30.18 -58.24 52.82
N VAL A 14 31.21 -57.39 52.68
CA VAL A 14 31.23 -55.93 52.57
C VAL A 14 30.26 -55.45 51.49
N ALA A 15 29.32 -54.58 51.86
CA ALA A 15 28.46 -53.87 50.92
C ALA A 15 29.22 -52.71 50.27
N LEU A 16 29.73 -52.93 49.06
CA LEU A 16 30.22 -51.87 48.18
C LEU A 16 29.00 -51.28 47.44
N SER A 17 28.54 -50.11 47.86
CA SER A 17 27.48 -49.37 47.18
C SER A 17 27.96 -48.89 45.80
N LEU A 18 27.58 -49.60 44.73
CA LEU A 18 27.68 -49.07 43.38
C LEU A 18 26.67 -47.93 43.20
N ILE A 19 27.18 -46.70 43.14
CA ILE A 19 26.44 -45.55 42.61
C ILE A 19 26.32 -45.78 41.10
N GLY A 20 25.15 -46.25 40.65
CA GLY A 20 24.82 -46.27 39.24
C GLY A 20 24.69 -44.84 38.74
N MET A 21 25.68 -44.36 37.97
CA MET A 21 25.50 -43.19 37.13
C MET A 21 24.48 -43.56 36.06
N THR A 22 23.21 -43.20 36.29
CA THR A 22 22.20 -43.25 35.24
C THR A 22 22.57 -42.19 34.22
N ALA A 23 23.20 -42.61 33.12
CA ALA A 23 23.34 -41.78 31.94
C ALA A 23 21.92 -41.40 31.50
N ALA A 24 21.51 -40.17 31.76
CA ALA A 24 20.26 -39.63 31.23
C ALA A 24 20.30 -39.79 29.69
N PRO A 25 19.20 -40.22 29.06
CA PRO A 25 19.17 -40.31 27.61
C PRO A 25 19.48 -38.93 27.03
N VAL A 26 20.59 -38.82 26.28
CA VAL A 26 20.85 -37.68 25.41
C VAL A 26 19.69 -37.65 24.42
N GLN A 27 18.70 -36.80 24.68
CA GLN A 27 17.63 -36.54 23.72
C GLN A 27 18.29 -35.94 22.48
N ALA A 28 18.17 -36.63 21.35
CA ALA A 28 18.69 -36.18 20.07
C ALA A 28 18.12 -34.79 19.77
N GLN A 29 18.99 -33.78 19.78
CA GLN A 29 18.62 -32.41 19.44
C GLN A 29 18.23 -32.39 17.97
N THR A 30 16.94 -32.27 17.69
CA THR A 30 16.46 -32.19 16.30
C THR A 30 16.75 -30.79 15.78
N SER A 31 17.32 -30.70 14.58
CA SER A 31 17.64 -29.41 13.96
C SER A 31 16.43 -28.88 13.19
N LEU A 32 16.00 -27.68 13.55
CA LEU A 32 14.88 -26.99 12.91
C LEU A 32 15.30 -26.42 11.55
N VAL A 33 14.44 -26.61 10.55
CA VAL A 33 14.58 -26.03 9.21
C VAL A 33 13.52 -24.96 9.05
N LEU A 34 13.95 -23.72 8.78
CA LEU A 34 13.06 -22.57 8.63
C LEU A 34 12.28 -22.71 7.33
N LYS A 35 10.95 -22.55 7.42
CA LYS A 35 10.09 -22.54 6.24
C LYS A 35 10.46 -21.35 5.33
N ALA A 36 10.45 -21.57 4.02
CA ALA A 36 10.69 -20.50 3.04
C ALA A 36 9.60 -19.41 3.09
N GLN A 37 8.40 -19.76 3.57
CA GLN A 37 7.28 -18.86 3.81
C GLN A 37 6.73 -19.13 5.21
N VAL A 38 6.74 -18.10 6.04
CA VAL A 38 6.42 -18.22 7.45
C VAL A 38 5.10 -17.53 7.71
N THR A 39 4.07 -18.31 8.05
CA THR A 39 2.71 -17.82 8.20
C THR A 39 2.03 -18.37 9.44
N ASP A 40 1.34 -17.51 10.20
CA ASP A 40 0.57 -17.89 11.39
C ASP A 40 -0.95 -17.86 11.15
N GLY A 41 -1.69 -18.81 11.69
CA GLY A 41 -3.14 -18.93 11.45
C GLY A 41 -4.02 -18.04 12.34
N ASP A 42 -3.61 -17.75 13.57
CA ASP A 42 -4.48 -17.17 14.62
C ASP A 42 -3.87 -15.93 15.30
N GLY A 43 -2.78 -15.37 14.75
CA GLY A 43 -2.05 -14.26 15.37
C GLY A 43 -1.05 -14.69 16.45
N ARG A 44 -1.00 -15.98 16.83
CA ARG A 44 0.00 -16.54 17.74
C ARG A 44 1.07 -17.23 16.91
N ILE A 45 2.25 -16.64 16.86
CA ILE A 45 3.34 -17.19 16.07
C ILE A 45 4.04 -18.27 16.89
N THR A 46 3.91 -19.52 16.46
CA THR A 46 4.51 -20.69 17.11
C THR A 46 5.73 -21.21 16.37
N LEU A 47 6.58 -22.01 17.02
CA LEU A 47 7.69 -22.70 16.32
C LEU A 47 7.17 -23.64 15.22
N GLY A 48 5.95 -24.17 15.34
CA GLY A 48 5.28 -24.93 14.28
C GLY A 48 4.96 -24.10 13.03
N ASP A 49 4.66 -22.81 13.19
CA ASP A 49 4.43 -21.89 12.06
C ASP A 49 5.73 -21.49 11.36
N LEU A 50 6.83 -21.43 12.13
CA LEU A 50 8.15 -21.02 11.66
C LEU A 50 8.96 -22.15 10.99
N PHE A 51 8.85 -23.40 11.47
CA PHE A 51 9.77 -24.49 11.12
C PHE A 51 9.04 -25.78 10.71
N ASP A 52 9.58 -26.51 9.72
CA ASP A 52 8.99 -27.77 9.22
C ASP A 52 9.21 -28.96 10.18
N ASN A 53 10.30 -28.94 10.97
CA ASN A 53 10.70 -30.01 11.89
C ASN A 53 10.50 -29.63 13.38
N ALA A 54 9.50 -28.81 13.71
CA ALA A 54 9.27 -28.32 15.07
C ALA A 54 9.01 -29.43 16.11
N GLY A 55 8.51 -30.60 15.66
CA GLY A 55 8.30 -31.77 16.52
C GLY A 55 7.47 -31.46 17.76
N ALA A 56 7.93 -31.94 18.93
CA ALA A 56 7.27 -31.68 20.23
C ALA A 56 7.27 -30.21 20.67
N ALA A 57 7.97 -29.32 19.95
CA ALA A 57 8.00 -27.90 20.23
C ALA A 57 7.06 -27.08 19.33
N SER A 58 6.18 -27.73 18.55
CA SER A 58 5.25 -27.06 17.62
C SER A 58 4.43 -25.95 18.28
N ASP A 59 3.97 -26.17 19.51
CA ASP A 59 3.03 -25.28 20.20
C ASP A 59 3.72 -24.14 20.98
N VAL A 60 5.06 -24.06 20.90
CA VAL A 60 5.84 -23.05 21.61
C VAL A 60 5.68 -21.70 20.92
N VAL A 61 5.01 -20.77 21.60
CA VAL A 61 4.78 -19.41 21.11
C VAL A 61 6.08 -18.60 21.18
N VAL A 62 6.48 -18.04 20.04
CA VAL A 62 7.66 -17.20 19.87
C VAL A 62 7.29 -15.72 19.86
N GLY A 63 6.09 -15.38 19.40
CA GLY A 63 5.58 -14.02 19.41
C GLY A 63 4.11 -13.93 19.04
N THR A 64 3.62 -12.70 18.94
CA THR A 64 2.26 -12.41 18.47
C THR A 64 2.33 -11.42 17.31
N ARG A 65 1.39 -11.56 16.37
CA ARG A 65 1.26 -10.64 15.25
C ARG A 65 0.12 -9.66 15.50
N VAL A 66 0.43 -8.36 15.43
CA VAL A 66 -0.55 -7.28 15.47
C VAL A 66 -0.47 -6.53 14.13
N GLY A 67 -1.33 -6.89 13.18
CA GLY A 67 -1.35 -6.33 11.82
C GLY A 67 -1.09 -7.37 10.70
N PRO A 68 -0.84 -6.93 9.45
CA PRO A 68 -0.72 -7.84 8.30
C PRO A 68 0.56 -8.68 8.31
N SER A 69 1.59 -8.27 9.03
CA SER A 69 2.84 -9.01 9.23
C SER A 69 3.49 -8.63 10.56
N ALA A 70 4.29 -9.53 11.11
CA ALA A 70 5.13 -9.32 12.28
C ALA A 70 6.59 -9.58 11.93
N VAL A 71 7.49 -8.84 12.57
CA VAL A 71 8.94 -9.05 12.43
C VAL A 71 9.45 -9.65 13.73
N LEU A 72 9.96 -10.87 13.67
CA LEU A 72 10.61 -11.54 14.79
C LEU A 72 12.13 -11.42 14.68
N ASP A 73 12.78 -11.21 15.82
CA ASP A 73 14.24 -11.26 15.93
C ASP A 73 14.71 -12.73 15.89
N ALA A 74 15.66 -13.03 15.01
CA ALA A 74 16.14 -14.39 14.83
C ALA A 74 16.87 -14.93 16.08
N GLY A 75 17.56 -14.08 16.84
CA GLY A 75 18.22 -14.46 18.09
C GLY A 75 17.21 -14.82 19.18
N GLN A 76 16.10 -14.08 19.26
CA GLN A 76 14.97 -14.42 20.15
C GLN A 76 14.34 -15.77 19.78
N VAL A 77 14.14 -16.03 18.48
CA VAL A 77 13.62 -17.30 17.98
C VAL A 77 14.57 -18.46 18.30
N GLN A 78 15.88 -18.29 18.10
CA GLN A 78 16.88 -19.29 18.48
C GLN A 78 16.91 -19.56 20.00
N ALA A 79 16.79 -18.52 20.83
CA ALA A 79 16.74 -18.66 22.28
C ALA A 79 15.50 -19.45 22.72
N ARG A 80 14.33 -19.16 22.13
CA ARG A 80 13.08 -19.91 22.38
C ARG A 80 13.16 -21.35 21.91
N ALA A 81 13.73 -21.61 20.73
CA ALA A 81 13.95 -22.96 20.23
C ALA A 81 14.85 -23.77 21.20
N ARG A 82 15.97 -23.19 21.65
CA ARG A 82 16.89 -23.84 22.62
C ARG A 82 16.21 -24.16 23.95
N GLN A 83 15.36 -23.25 24.44
CA GLN A 83 14.56 -23.48 25.66
C GLN A 83 13.58 -24.65 25.49
N ALA A 84 13.08 -24.87 24.27
CA ALA A 84 12.22 -25.99 23.91
C ALA A 84 13.00 -27.27 23.53
N GLY A 85 14.31 -27.33 23.77
CA GLY A 85 15.16 -28.48 23.43
C GLY A 85 15.45 -28.65 21.94
N GLN A 86 15.11 -27.65 21.12
CA GLN A 86 15.33 -27.64 19.67
C GLN A 86 16.53 -26.74 19.30
N SER A 87 17.23 -27.08 18.21
CA SER A 87 18.33 -26.26 17.73
C SER A 87 18.02 -25.69 16.34
N TRP A 88 18.10 -24.37 16.17
CA TRP A 88 18.09 -23.76 14.85
C TRP A 88 19.48 -23.16 14.55
N PRO A 89 20.28 -23.79 13.67
CA PRO A 89 21.66 -23.36 13.40
C PRO A 89 21.76 -22.03 12.64
N ASN A 90 20.65 -21.51 12.10
CA ASN A 90 20.57 -20.27 11.32
C ASN A 90 21.74 -20.12 10.31
N PRO A 91 21.87 -21.06 9.34
CA PRO A 91 23.01 -21.09 8.42
C PRO A 91 23.10 -19.85 7.51
N GLN A 92 21.98 -19.15 7.31
CA GLN A 92 21.89 -17.95 6.49
C GLN A 92 22.17 -16.65 7.28
N GLY A 93 22.47 -16.73 8.58
CA GLY A 93 22.77 -15.56 9.41
C GLY A 93 21.62 -14.55 9.47
N LEU A 94 20.38 -15.02 9.39
CA LEU A 94 19.20 -14.16 9.40
C LEU A 94 19.15 -13.41 10.73
N ARG A 95 18.87 -12.10 10.65
CA ARG A 95 18.64 -11.25 11.83
C ARG A 95 17.16 -11.05 12.12
N ARG A 96 16.34 -11.10 11.08
CA ARG A 96 14.90 -10.84 11.13
C ARG A 96 14.15 -11.90 10.33
N ILE A 97 13.03 -12.35 10.89
CA ILE A 97 12.09 -13.28 10.26
C ILE A 97 10.78 -12.52 10.11
N ILE A 98 10.27 -12.40 8.87
CA ILE A 98 8.98 -11.76 8.61
C ILE A 98 7.94 -12.87 8.59
N VAL A 99 6.93 -12.71 9.43
CA VAL A 99 5.80 -13.64 9.57
C VAL A 99 4.55 -12.92 9.06
N SER A 100 3.93 -13.46 8.02
CA SER A 100 2.72 -12.90 7.45
C SER A 100 1.49 -13.67 7.94
N ALA A 101 0.31 -13.05 7.88
CA ALA A 101 -0.92 -13.79 8.17
C ALA A 101 -1.04 -15.02 7.28
N GLY A 102 -1.25 -16.18 7.88
CA GLY A 102 -1.69 -17.41 7.24
C GLY A 102 -3.03 -17.14 6.60
N ALA A 103 -3.01 -16.87 5.31
CA ALA A 103 -4.21 -16.95 4.52
C ALA A 103 -4.65 -18.41 4.55
N ASP A 104 -5.85 -18.67 5.06
CA ASP A 104 -6.62 -19.84 4.63
C ASP A 104 -6.68 -19.82 3.09
N GLY A 105 -5.72 -20.49 2.45
CA GLY A 105 -5.65 -20.90 1.04
C GLY A 105 -5.86 -19.87 -0.08
N THR A 106 -6.22 -18.62 0.19
CA THR A 106 -6.80 -17.73 -0.83
C THR A 106 -5.85 -16.62 -1.28
N THR A 107 -4.97 -16.13 -0.42
CA THR A 107 -4.13 -14.97 -0.79
C THR A 107 -2.90 -15.35 -1.62
N SER A 108 -2.32 -16.54 -1.45
CA SER A 108 -1.14 -16.95 -2.25
C SER A 108 -1.52 -17.27 -3.70
N THR A 109 -2.72 -17.81 -3.94
CA THR A 109 -3.27 -17.97 -5.28
C THR A 109 -3.74 -16.63 -5.84
N GLN A 110 -4.33 -15.73 -5.04
CA GLN A 110 -4.75 -14.40 -5.52
C GLN A 110 -3.56 -13.49 -5.86
N ALA A 111 -2.52 -13.42 -5.03
CA ALA A 111 -1.32 -12.63 -5.31
C ALA A 111 -0.53 -13.19 -6.50
N ARG A 112 -0.45 -14.52 -6.65
CA ARG A 112 0.19 -15.16 -7.82
C ARG A 112 -0.68 -15.10 -9.08
N ALA A 113 -2.00 -15.09 -8.93
CA ALA A 113 -2.94 -14.85 -10.03
C ALA A 113 -3.03 -13.37 -10.44
N GLU A 114 -2.80 -12.43 -9.53
CA GLU A 114 -2.72 -10.99 -9.82
C GLU A 114 -1.36 -10.59 -10.40
N ALA A 115 -0.26 -11.21 -9.97
CA ALA A 115 1.08 -10.96 -10.51
C ALA A 115 1.20 -11.30 -12.01
N GLY A 116 0.30 -12.13 -12.55
CA GLY A 116 0.20 -12.42 -13.99
C GLY A 116 -0.81 -11.58 -14.75
N ARG A 117 -1.68 -10.82 -14.08
CA ARG A 117 -2.65 -9.95 -14.76
C ARG A 117 -1.99 -8.63 -15.07
N THR A 118 -1.79 -8.34 -16.34
CA THR A 118 -1.46 -7.00 -16.82
C THR A 118 -2.71 -6.16 -16.92
N LYS A 119 -2.61 -4.90 -16.52
CA LYS A 119 -3.61 -3.86 -16.74
C LYS A 119 -2.96 -2.73 -17.52
N ASP A 120 -3.66 -2.25 -18.55
CA ASP A 120 -3.21 -1.09 -19.30
C ASP A 120 -3.41 0.16 -18.46
N VAL A 121 -2.36 0.95 -18.32
CA VAL A 121 -2.38 2.24 -17.62
C VAL A 121 -1.78 3.31 -18.52
N LEU A 122 -2.25 4.54 -18.36
CA LEU A 122 -1.62 5.68 -19.01
C LEU A 122 -0.31 6.02 -18.29
N VAL A 123 0.76 6.20 -19.06
CA VAL A 123 2.08 6.63 -18.58
C VAL A 123 2.53 7.88 -19.33
N PHE A 124 3.37 8.69 -18.71
CA PHE A 124 4.01 9.83 -19.35
C PHE A 124 5.16 9.36 -20.26
N THR A 125 5.18 9.84 -21.51
CA THR A 125 6.23 9.50 -22.49
C THR A 125 7.46 10.40 -22.39
N ARG A 126 7.37 11.49 -21.62
CA ARG A 126 8.49 12.38 -21.27
C ARG A 126 8.29 12.98 -19.89
N THR A 127 9.34 13.58 -19.34
CA THR A 127 9.26 14.35 -18.09
C THR A 127 8.52 15.67 -18.35
N LEU A 128 7.54 16.00 -17.51
CA LEU A 128 6.76 17.25 -17.57
C LEU A 128 6.94 18.06 -16.28
N SER A 129 7.14 19.36 -16.42
CA SER A 129 7.22 20.28 -15.28
C SER A 129 5.82 20.67 -14.79
N ALA A 130 5.74 21.10 -13.52
CA ALA A 130 4.51 21.72 -13.02
C ALA A 130 4.16 22.97 -13.85
N GLY A 131 2.90 23.09 -14.26
CA GLY A 131 2.41 24.15 -15.14
C GLY A 131 2.39 23.79 -16.64
N GLU A 132 3.03 22.70 -17.07
CA GLU A 132 2.94 22.25 -18.47
C GLU A 132 1.57 21.64 -18.80
N VAL A 133 1.11 21.84 -20.04
CA VAL A 133 -0.12 21.23 -20.55
C VAL A 133 0.23 19.85 -21.11
N VAL A 134 -0.55 18.84 -20.74
CA VAL A 134 -0.40 17.47 -21.24
C VAL A 134 -0.94 17.40 -22.67
N ALA A 135 -0.07 17.09 -23.63
CA ALA A 135 -0.48 16.80 -25.00
C ALA A 135 -0.79 15.31 -25.21
N ALA A 136 -1.49 14.97 -26.29
CA ALA A 136 -1.76 13.58 -26.65
C ALA A 136 -0.47 12.75 -26.86
N ALA A 137 0.61 13.38 -27.34
CA ALA A 137 1.90 12.73 -27.50
C ALA A 137 2.65 12.50 -26.18
N ASP A 138 2.26 13.18 -25.10
CA ASP A 138 2.92 13.10 -23.80
C ASP A 138 2.43 11.90 -22.96
N ILE A 139 1.42 11.19 -23.44
CA ILE A 139 0.82 10.04 -22.75
C ILE A 139 0.73 8.83 -23.69
N ALA A 140 0.94 7.64 -23.13
CA ALA A 140 0.79 6.38 -23.87
C ALA A 140 0.20 5.31 -22.97
N TRP A 141 -0.49 4.34 -23.58
CA TRP A 141 -0.91 3.13 -22.89
C TRP A 141 0.28 2.19 -22.72
N GLN A 142 0.50 1.73 -21.49
CA GLN A 142 1.53 0.75 -21.18
C GLN A 142 0.95 -0.36 -20.29
N PRO A 143 1.18 -1.65 -20.61
CA PRO A 143 0.79 -2.74 -19.74
C PRO A 143 1.70 -2.77 -18.51
N VAL A 144 1.10 -2.71 -17.33
CA VAL A 144 1.80 -2.90 -16.05
C VAL A 144 1.14 -4.02 -15.26
N GLN A 145 1.87 -4.63 -14.33
CA GLN A 145 1.28 -5.64 -13.46
C GLN A 145 0.14 -5.04 -12.64
N ALA A 146 -0.97 -5.75 -12.50
CA ALA A 146 -2.19 -5.23 -11.86
C ALA A 146 -1.92 -4.75 -10.43
N HIS A 147 -1.00 -5.37 -9.70
CA HIS A 147 -0.60 -4.92 -8.36
C HIS A 147 0.16 -3.59 -8.35
N LEU A 148 0.79 -3.18 -9.47
CA LEU A 148 1.45 -1.87 -9.64
C LEU A 148 0.46 -0.81 -10.12
N ALA A 149 -0.64 -1.22 -10.76
CA ALA A 149 -1.76 -0.37 -11.19
C ALA A 149 -2.70 0.01 -10.02
N GLY A 150 -2.13 0.30 -8.84
CA GLY A 150 -2.88 0.67 -7.65
C GLY A 150 -3.30 2.14 -7.65
N GLY A 151 -4.41 2.43 -6.98
CA GLY A 151 -4.95 3.79 -6.80
C GLY A 151 -5.95 4.23 -7.86
N SER A 152 -6.29 5.52 -7.85
CA SER A 152 -7.16 6.12 -8.87
C SER A 152 -6.37 6.33 -10.16
N LEU A 153 -6.81 5.67 -11.24
CA LEU A 153 -6.20 5.72 -12.55
C LEU A 153 -7.10 6.46 -13.51
N ILE A 154 -6.50 7.12 -14.50
CA ILE A 154 -7.24 7.68 -15.62
C ILE A 154 -7.56 6.55 -16.60
N SER A 155 -8.85 6.32 -16.86
CA SER A 155 -9.33 5.31 -17.81
C SER A 155 -9.53 5.86 -19.23
N ASP A 156 -9.66 7.18 -19.36
CA ASP A 156 -9.89 7.86 -20.63
C ASP A 156 -8.81 8.95 -20.86
N PRO A 157 -7.94 8.80 -21.88
CA PRO A 157 -6.88 9.77 -22.15
C PRO A 157 -7.40 11.17 -22.46
N GLU A 158 -8.60 11.31 -23.01
CA GLU A 158 -9.21 12.62 -23.31
C GLU A 158 -9.44 13.44 -22.04
N THR A 159 -9.59 12.78 -20.88
CA THR A 159 -9.72 13.47 -19.59
C THR A 159 -8.38 13.96 -19.04
N ALA A 160 -7.25 13.50 -19.58
CA ALA A 160 -5.91 13.94 -19.20
C ALA A 160 -5.35 14.98 -20.18
N ILE A 161 -5.62 14.81 -21.47
CA ILE A 161 -5.17 15.73 -22.52
C ILE A 161 -5.75 17.13 -22.28
N GLY A 162 -4.91 18.15 -22.45
CA GLY A 162 -5.29 19.55 -22.23
C GLY A 162 -5.33 19.95 -20.75
N LYS A 163 -5.19 19.03 -19.80
CA LYS A 163 -4.96 19.39 -18.39
C LYS A 163 -3.53 19.88 -18.17
N THR A 164 -3.34 20.62 -17.10
CA THR A 164 -2.04 21.10 -16.66
C THR A 164 -1.48 20.21 -15.56
N VAL A 165 -0.20 19.93 -15.64
CA VAL A 165 0.54 19.18 -14.62
C VAL A 165 0.64 20.00 -13.34
N ARG A 166 0.11 19.46 -12.24
CA ARG A 166 0.12 20.11 -10.92
C ARG A 166 1.47 19.98 -10.22
N VAL A 167 2.08 18.80 -10.33
CA VAL A 167 3.38 18.46 -9.70
C VAL A 167 4.29 17.85 -10.76
N PRO A 168 5.62 18.07 -10.70
CA PRO A 168 6.53 17.54 -11.71
C PRO A 168 6.41 16.01 -11.83
N VAL A 169 6.24 15.51 -13.04
CA VAL A 169 6.12 14.08 -13.35
C VAL A 169 7.27 13.62 -14.23
N ARG A 170 7.70 12.37 -14.06
CA ARG A 170 8.79 11.76 -14.82
C ARG A 170 8.25 10.88 -15.94
N GLU A 171 9.06 10.73 -16.98
CA GLU A 171 8.88 9.71 -18.00
C GLU A 171 8.70 8.32 -17.39
N GLY A 172 7.79 7.53 -17.94
CA GLY A 172 7.40 6.21 -17.44
C GLY A 172 6.51 6.24 -16.19
N GLY A 173 6.29 7.43 -15.60
CA GLY A 173 5.38 7.61 -14.47
C GLY A 173 3.93 7.39 -14.89
N VAL A 174 3.15 6.72 -14.04
CA VAL A 174 1.70 6.51 -14.27
C VAL A 174 0.96 7.83 -14.15
N VAL A 175 0.10 8.13 -15.12
CA VAL A 175 -0.75 9.33 -15.13
C VAL A 175 -1.90 9.14 -14.13
N ARG A 176 -1.94 9.97 -13.09
CA ARG A 176 -3.02 9.94 -12.08
C ARG A 176 -3.85 11.22 -12.11
N PRO A 177 -5.13 11.17 -11.72
CA PRO A 177 -5.98 12.36 -11.65
C PRO A 177 -5.43 13.46 -10.73
N GLY A 178 -4.76 13.07 -9.63
CA GLY A 178 -4.18 14.02 -8.66
C GLY A 178 -2.95 14.77 -9.17
N ASP A 179 -2.30 14.26 -10.21
CA ASP A 179 -1.13 14.90 -10.82
C ASP A 179 -1.52 16.00 -11.81
N LEU A 180 -2.81 16.07 -12.17
CA LEU A 180 -3.36 16.97 -13.17
C LEU A 180 -4.34 17.97 -12.55
N THR A 181 -4.44 19.15 -13.16
CA THR A 181 -5.39 20.20 -12.81
C THR A 181 -5.96 20.81 -14.08
N ALA A 182 -7.11 21.48 -13.99
CA ALA A 182 -7.65 22.21 -15.13
C ALA A 182 -6.64 23.27 -15.62
N PRO A 183 -6.49 23.45 -16.95
CA PRO A 183 -5.53 24.40 -17.48
C PRO A 183 -5.96 25.83 -17.15
N MET A 184 -4.98 26.66 -16.80
CA MET A 184 -5.21 28.09 -16.63
C MET A 184 -5.40 28.69 -18.03
N VAL A 185 -6.66 28.98 -18.38
CA VAL A 185 -7.03 29.50 -19.71
C VAL A 185 -7.12 31.02 -19.75
N ILE A 186 -7.15 31.67 -18.58
CA ILE A 186 -7.15 33.12 -18.43
C ILE A 186 -6.03 33.51 -17.46
N ARG A 187 -5.24 34.51 -17.84
CA ARG A 187 -4.22 35.12 -16.98
C ARG A 187 -4.69 36.43 -16.36
N ARG A 188 -4.09 36.81 -15.23
CA ARG A 188 -4.27 38.14 -14.65
C ARG A 188 -3.91 39.23 -15.67
N ALA A 189 -4.72 40.28 -15.68
CA ALA A 189 -4.69 41.42 -16.60
C ALA A 189 -5.01 41.10 -18.07
N GLU A 190 -5.35 39.84 -18.40
CA GLU A 190 -5.82 39.48 -19.74
C GLU A 190 -7.20 40.08 -20.01
N MET A 191 -7.43 40.52 -21.25
CA MET A 191 -8.73 41.05 -21.68
C MET A 191 -9.70 39.90 -21.95
N VAL A 192 -10.74 39.78 -21.13
CA VAL A 192 -11.71 38.70 -21.17
C VAL A 192 -13.06 39.23 -21.61
N LYS A 193 -13.72 38.52 -22.53
CA LYS A 193 -15.12 38.77 -22.91
C LYS A 193 -16.04 38.10 -21.89
N VAL A 194 -16.80 38.90 -21.17
CA VAL A 194 -17.83 38.46 -20.23
C VAL A 194 -19.18 38.53 -20.92
N THR A 195 -19.89 37.40 -20.96
CA THR A 195 -21.25 37.31 -21.49
C THR A 195 -22.23 37.12 -20.33
N PHE A 196 -23.20 38.01 -20.21
CA PHE A 196 -24.27 37.98 -19.22
C PHE A 196 -25.57 37.61 -19.92
N GLU A 197 -26.21 36.52 -19.50
CA GLU A 197 -27.48 36.09 -20.05
C GLU A 197 -28.55 36.07 -18.96
N MET A 198 -29.66 36.74 -19.23
CA MET A 198 -30.82 36.77 -18.32
C MET A 198 -32.11 36.93 -19.13
N ASN A 199 -33.08 36.04 -18.92
CA ASN A 199 -34.40 36.07 -19.56
C ASN A 199 -34.35 36.18 -21.10
N GLY A 200 -33.42 35.48 -21.76
CA GLY A 200 -33.26 35.51 -23.22
C GLY A 200 -32.56 36.75 -23.78
N VAL A 201 -32.09 37.67 -22.93
CA VAL A 201 -31.26 38.81 -23.32
C VAL A 201 -29.80 38.51 -23.01
N SER A 202 -28.93 38.66 -24.01
CA SER A 202 -27.48 38.48 -23.90
C SER A 202 -26.78 39.83 -24.00
N LEU A 203 -26.01 40.19 -22.96
CA LEU A 203 -25.15 41.37 -22.93
C LEU A 203 -23.70 40.90 -22.88
N SER A 204 -22.80 41.52 -23.66
CA SER A 204 -21.38 41.23 -23.58
C SER A 204 -20.55 42.46 -23.30
N MET A 205 -19.47 42.30 -22.53
CA MET A 205 -18.44 43.32 -22.38
C MET A 205 -17.05 42.69 -22.36
N THR A 206 -16.03 43.50 -22.63
CA THR A 206 -14.64 43.07 -22.50
C THR A 206 -13.96 43.87 -21.41
N GLY A 207 -13.17 43.22 -20.56
CA GLY A 207 -12.43 43.89 -19.50
C GLY A 207 -11.26 43.06 -18.96
N PRO A 208 -10.32 43.68 -18.23
CA PRO A 208 -9.17 42.97 -17.68
C PRO A 208 -9.56 42.06 -16.51
N ALA A 209 -9.11 40.80 -16.57
CA ALA A 209 -9.22 39.84 -15.47
C ALA A 209 -8.31 40.26 -14.30
N GLN A 210 -8.81 40.16 -13.07
CA GLN A 210 -8.04 40.54 -11.87
C GLN A 210 -7.20 39.40 -11.29
N LYS A 211 -7.48 38.16 -11.71
CA LYS A 211 -6.75 36.97 -11.31
C LYS A 211 -6.73 35.95 -12.44
N ASP A 212 -5.82 35.01 -12.35
CA ASP A 212 -5.82 33.86 -13.24
C ASP A 212 -7.00 32.93 -12.96
N GLY A 213 -7.44 32.19 -13.97
CA GLY A 213 -8.55 31.24 -13.84
C GLY A 213 -8.48 30.09 -14.84
N ALA A 214 -8.81 28.90 -14.36
CA ALA A 214 -9.07 27.74 -15.19
C ALA A 214 -10.56 27.67 -15.58
N ILE A 215 -10.91 26.82 -16.55
CA ILE A 215 -12.31 26.60 -16.94
C ILE A 215 -13.12 26.14 -15.72
N GLY A 216 -14.25 26.80 -15.46
CA GLY A 216 -15.10 26.57 -14.29
C GLY A 216 -14.73 27.38 -13.05
N ASP A 217 -13.57 28.04 -13.03
CA ASP A 217 -13.20 28.93 -11.94
C ASP A 217 -14.01 30.22 -11.99
N LEU A 218 -14.25 30.76 -10.79
CA LEU A 218 -14.82 32.08 -10.61
C LEU A 218 -13.72 33.13 -10.73
N ILE A 219 -13.82 34.08 -11.66
CA ILE A 219 -12.88 35.20 -11.83
C ILE A 219 -13.58 36.56 -11.68
N MET A 220 -12.81 37.58 -11.29
CA MET A 220 -13.29 38.96 -11.25
C MET A 220 -12.78 39.70 -12.49
N VAL A 221 -13.68 40.30 -13.26
CA VAL A 221 -13.36 41.11 -14.43
C VAL A 221 -13.80 42.54 -14.18
N GLN A 222 -12.93 43.51 -14.44
CA GLN A 222 -13.27 44.92 -14.27
C GLN A 222 -13.91 45.48 -15.54
N ASN A 223 -15.06 46.12 -15.43
CA ASN A 223 -15.64 46.89 -16.54
C ASN A 223 -14.82 48.17 -16.74
N PRO A 224 -14.18 48.39 -17.91
CA PRO A 224 -13.33 49.56 -18.13
C PRO A 224 -14.09 50.89 -18.09
N ALA A 225 -15.38 50.89 -18.46
CA ALA A 225 -16.22 52.08 -18.51
C ALA A 225 -16.79 52.46 -17.13
N SER A 226 -17.32 51.50 -16.38
CA SER A 226 -17.95 51.77 -15.08
C SER A 226 -17.02 51.55 -13.88
N LYS A 227 -15.82 51.00 -14.11
CA LYS A 227 -14.85 50.57 -13.07
C LYS A 227 -15.37 49.50 -12.10
N LYS A 228 -16.60 49.03 -12.26
CA LYS A 228 -17.20 47.97 -11.42
C LYS A 228 -16.51 46.63 -11.68
N LEU A 229 -16.36 45.84 -10.62
CA LEU A 229 -15.90 44.46 -10.68
C LEU A 229 -17.08 43.52 -10.88
N ILE A 230 -16.95 42.57 -11.79
CA ILE A 230 -17.98 41.63 -12.17
C ILE A 230 -17.43 40.22 -11.94
N GLU A 231 -18.20 39.44 -11.20
CA GLU A 231 -17.92 38.05 -10.90
C GLU A 231 -18.46 37.19 -12.04
N ALA A 232 -17.58 36.42 -12.69
CA ALA A 232 -17.90 35.58 -13.84
C ALA A 232 -17.22 34.22 -13.72
N VAL A 233 -17.83 33.18 -14.30
CA VAL A 233 -17.24 31.85 -14.38
C VAL A 233 -16.54 31.69 -15.73
N VAL A 234 -15.29 31.23 -15.70
CA VAL A 234 -14.49 31.00 -16.91
C VAL A 234 -15.13 29.88 -17.74
N THR A 235 -15.45 30.19 -18.99
CA THR A 235 -16.04 29.22 -19.93
C THR A 235 -15.03 28.70 -20.93
N GLY A 236 -13.93 29.43 -21.16
CA GLY A 236 -12.85 29.06 -22.07
C GLY A 236 -11.78 30.15 -22.18
N PRO A 237 -10.82 29.99 -23.10
CA PRO A 237 -9.79 31.00 -23.35
C PRO A 237 -10.39 32.37 -23.65
N GLY A 238 -9.97 33.40 -22.90
CA GLY A 238 -10.45 34.78 -23.05
C GLY A 238 -11.96 34.97 -22.86
N SER A 239 -12.69 33.97 -22.33
CA SER A 239 -14.15 33.97 -22.27
C SER A 239 -14.68 33.59 -20.89
N ALA A 240 -15.65 34.36 -20.39
CA ALA A 240 -16.34 34.09 -19.14
C ALA A 240 -17.84 34.40 -19.24
N ALA A 241 -18.64 33.78 -18.37
CA ALA A 241 -20.09 33.95 -18.34
C ALA A 241 -20.61 34.30 -16.94
N VAL A 242 -21.75 34.96 -16.89
CA VAL A 242 -22.47 35.34 -15.66
C VAL A 242 -23.94 34.91 -15.80
N GLY A 243 -24.60 34.58 -14.69
CA GLY A 243 -26.01 34.18 -14.69
C GLY A 243 -26.21 32.67 -14.77
N GLU A 244 -27.22 32.22 -15.51
CA GLU A 244 -27.63 30.80 -15.57
C GLU A 244 -26.53 29.89 -16.13
N THR A 245 -25.81 30.36 -17.15
CA THR A 245 -24.65 29.65 -17.73
C THR A 245 -23.54 29.44 -16.71
N ALA A 246 -23.26 30.44 -15.86
CA ALA A 246 -22.31 30.32 -14.76
C ALA A 246 -22.78 29.33 -13.68
N GLN A 247 -24.07 29.36 -13.34
CA GLN A 247 -24.67 28.44 -12.37
C GLN A 247 -24.65 26.98 -12.86
N SER A 248 -24.90 26.75 -14.15
CA SER A 248 -24.90 25.40 -14.73
C SER A 248 -23.52 24.76 -14.76
N LEU A 249 -22.46 25.53 -15.07
CA LEU A 249 -21.08 25.06 -15.03
C LEU A 249 -20.63 24.77 -13.61
N ARG A 250 -21.04 25.61 -12.65
CA ARG A 250 -20.74 25.40 -11.24
C ARG A 250 -21.40 24.14 -10.69
N ASN A 251 -22.66 23.91 -11.02
CA ASN A 251 -23.36 22.70 -10.59
C ASN A 251 -22.65 21.45 -11.13
N ARG A 252 -22.22 21.47 -12.40
CA ARG A 252 -21.49 20.34 -13.02
C ARG A 252 -20.16 20.03 -12.34
N ALA A 253 -19.40 21.06 -11.97
CA ALA A 253 -18.13 20.90 -11.25
C ALA A 253 -18.34 20.28 -9.85
N LEU A 254 -19.45 20.60 -9.17
CA LEU A 254 -19.77 20.07 -7.84
C LEU A 254 -20.30 18.63 -7.86
N TYR A 255 -20.91 18.18 -8.96
CA TYR A 255 -21.40 16.80 -9.11
C TYR A 255 -20.35 15.82 -9.59
N SER A 256 -19.26 16.28 -10.23
CA SER A 256 -18.19 15.40 -10.73
C SER A 256 -17.23 14.90 -9.62
N SER A 257 -17.43 15.28 -8.36
CA SER A 257 -16.52 14.96 -7.25
C SER A 257 -17.11 14.01 -6.20
N ARG A 258 -18.08 13.16 -6.55
CA ARG A 258 -18.65 12.13 -5.67
C ARG A 258 -18.51 10.74 -6.28
#